data_AF-A0A6J1MDH0-F1
#
_entry.id   AF-A0A6J1MDH0-F1
#
_cell.length_a   1.000
_cell.length_b   1.000
_cell.length_c   1.000
_cell.angle_alpha   90.00
_cell.angle_beta   90.00
_cell.angle_gamma   90.00
#
_symmetry.space_group_name_H-M   'P 1'
#
loop_
_entity.id
_entity.type
_entity.pdbx_description
1 polymer ?
#
loop_
_entity_poly.entity_id
_entity_poly.type
_entity_poly.pdbx_seq_one_letter_code
_entity_poly.pdbx_strand_id
1 'polypeptide(L)'
;MDNTMTPEPHLVPGYTGHCPENRDRVGKTYGRQTHTLLIDPCSNHAPELILAPINAKPDIKDYPTPNELKILHDRSEFVDSVYQHPIIPGYAGFVPNMFKQTGKRYVAAATAGVAQHETLMQLYRCEQRTIRHRDLLESGRGLFEHKLNERLLPRSQYRAPLIPVTHVCRGIKDEKCPPTTEKLRYSKFTSPHFLDDDDQDKFIINGYAAHIPMAMTRFGEPSKVLTHNALCSFSDYMYKKKRDKWCCGQDLTTPAIKCPPVGHFIVYHNNQGMHPTYSGHVPGQNYKFGRSFEKTSYHAKRWLEVHKDLTVLPEIAKLDLEY
;
A
#
# COMPACT_ATOMS: atom_id res chain seq x y z
N MET A 1 -12.21 40.48 48.37
CA MET A 1 -13.14 40.02 47.32
C MET A 1 -12.32 39.15 46.36
N ASP A 2 -11.72 38.04 46.82
CA ASP A 2 -10.56 37.44 46.12
C ASP A 2 -10.57 35.91 46.05
N ASN A 3 -11.73 35.25 46.21
CA ASN A 3 -11.81 33.77 46.26
C ASN A 3 -12.38 33.10 44.99
N THR A 4 -12.59 33.84 43.90
CA THR A 4 -13.18 33.31 42.66
C THR A 4 -12.16 32.98 41.57
N MET A 5 -10.89 33.39 41.71
CA MET A 5 -9.83 33.02 40.77
C MET A 5 -9.16 31.71 41.16
N THR A 6 -8.98 30.84 40.18
CA THR A 6 -8.19 29.62 40.34
C THR A 6 -6.71 29.99 40.53
N PRO A 7 -6.02 29.44 41.54
CA PRO A 7 -4.58 29.68 41.70
C PRO A 7 -3.81 29.22 40.47
N GLU A 8 -2.68 29.87 40.18
CA GLU A 8 -1.73 29.39 39.17
C GLU A 8 -0.88 28.25 39.75
N PRO A 9 -0.53 27.22 38.97
CA PRO A 9 -0.71 27.10 37.51
C PRO A 9 -2.07 26.50 37.11
N HIS A 10 -2.75 27.10 36.12
CA HIS A 10 -3.95 26.53 35.50
C HIS A 10 -4.06 26.89 34.02
N LEU A 11 -4.80 26.11 33.24
CA LEU A 11 -5.06 26.43 31.84
C LEU A 11 -6.29 27.33 31.73
N VAL A 12 -6.21 28.31 30.81
CA VAL A 12 -7.30 29.25 30.56
C VAL A 12 -8.38 28.57 29.70
N PRO A 13 -9.68 28.76 30.00
CA PRO A 13 -10.76 28.28 29.14
C PRO A 13 -10.56 28.73 27.68
N GLY A 14 -10.63 27.78 26.74
CA GLY A 14 -10.34 28.03 25.31
C GLY A 14 -8.94 27.57 24.87
N TYR A 15 -8.08 27.14 25.79
CA TYR A 15 -6.84 26.45 25.44
C TYR A 15 -7.14 25.17 24.66
N THR A 16 -6.62 25.08 23.42
CA THR A 16 -6.83 23.96 22.49
C THR A 16 -5.71 22.93 22.52
N GLY A 17 -4.68 23.14 23.34
CA GLY A 17 -3.56 22.20 23.47
C GLY A 17 -3.88 20.97 24.32
N HIS A 18 -2.93 20.04 24.39
CA HIS A 18 -3.08 18.81 25.16
C HIS A 18 -3.00 19.08 26.67
N CYS A 19 -3.93 18.49 27.44
CA CYS A 19 -3.89 18.43 28.90
C CYS A 19 -4.14 16.97 29.32
N PRO A 20 -3.16 16.29 29.93
CA PRO A 20 -3.28 14.87 30.26
C PRO A 20 -4.41 14.62 31.26
N GLU A 21 -5.11 13.49 31.12
CA GLU A 21 -6.22 13.04 31.98
C GLU A 21 -7.43 14.00 32.11
N ASN A 22 -7.44 15.12 31.41
CA ASN A 22 -8.52 16.11 31.50
C ASN A 22 -9.86 15.57 31.00
N ARG A 23 -9.86 14.60 30.07
CA ARG A 23 -11.07 13.95 29.57
C ARG A 23 -11.68 12.99 30.59
N ASP A 24 -10.87 12.45 31.49
CA ASP A 24 -11.26 11.37 32.40
C ASP A 24 -11.74 11.92 33.75
N ARG A 25 -11.51 13.21 34.03
CA ARG A 25 -12.03 13.92 35.20
C ARG A 25 -13.24 14.78 34.80
N VAL A 26 -14.31 14.75 35.58
CA VAL A 26 -15.56 15.50 35.32
C VAL A 26 -16.02 16.18 36.62
N GLY A 27 -16.69 17.33 36.50
CA GLY A 27 -17.38 17.98 37.63
C GLY A 27 -16.67 19.18 38.27
N LYS A 28 -15.51 19.60 37.74
CA LYS A 28 -14.82 20.84 38.15
C LYS A 28 -14.82 21.86 37.00
N THR A 29 -14.68 23.14 37.32
CA THR A 29 -14.41 24.16 36.30
C THR A 29 -13.06 23.90 35.63
N TYR A 30 -12.93 24.26 34.35
CA TYR A 30 -11.73 23.98 33.56
C TYR A 30 -10.44 24.44 34.25
N GLY A 31 -10.44 25.65 34.84
CA GLY A 31 -9.29 26.16 35.61
C GLY A 31 -8.97 25.31 36.84
N ARG A 32 -9.97 24.90 37.65
CA ARG A 32 -9.73 24.08 38.86
C ARG A 32 -9.25 22.68 38.53
N GLN A 33 -9.80 22.12 37.46
CA GLN A 33 -9.46 20.79 36.99
C GLN A 33 -8.02 20.75 36.49
N THR A 34 -7.67 21.69 35.60
CA THR A 34 -6.32 21.79 35.04
C THR A 34 -5.29 22.17 36.08
N HIS A 35 -5.63 23.01 37.06
CA HIS A 35 -4.77 23.27 38.23
C HIS A 35 -4.44 22.01 39.01
N THR A 36 -5.46 21.19 39.29
CA THR A 36 -5.24 19.93 40.02
C THR A 36 -4.35 19.01 39.20
N LEU A 37 -4.63 18.87 37.89
CA LEU A 37 -3.86 18.02 36.99
C LEU A 37 -2.39 18.44 36.89
N LEU A 38 -2.10 19.73 36.73
CA LEU A 38 -0.73 20.23 36.57
C LEU A 38 0.14 20.03 37.81
N ILE A 39 -0.47 19.93 39.00
CA ILE A 39 0.25 19.74 40.27
C ILE A 39 0.28 18.26 40.67
N ASP A 40 -0.63 17.44 40.15
CA ASP A 40 -0.81 16.05 40.56
C ASP A 40 0.41 15.20 40.19
N PRO A 41 1.19 14.70 41.18
CA PRO A 41 2.38 13.88 40.92
C PRO A 41 2.03 12.48 40.38
N CYS A 42 0.77 12.04 40.54
CA CYS A 42 0.30 10.77 40.01
C CYS A 42 -0.09 10.85 38.52
N SER A 43 -0.27 12.06 37.99
CA SER A 43 -0.56 12.25 36.58
C SER A 43 0.72 12.20 35.74
N ASN A 44 0.63 11.57 34.58
CA ASN A 44 1.78 11.41 33.68
C ASN A 44 2.15 12.75 33.03
N HIS A 45 3.09 13.45 33.66
CA HIS A 45 3.71 14.65 33.10
C HIS A 45 4.85 14.29 32.14
N ALA A 46 5.09 15.17 31.16
CA ALA A 46 6.34 15.10 30.41
C ALA A 46 7.51 15.29 31.39
N PRO A 47 8.62 14.55 31.23
CA PRO A 47 9.79 14.68 32.11
C PRO A 47 10.45 16.06 32.02
N GLU A 48 10.19 16.79 30.93
CA GLU A 48 10.68 18.14 30.69
C GLU A 48 9.55 19.04 30.18
N LEU A 49 9.68 20.33 30.48
CA LEU A 49 8.82 21.37 29.91
C LEU A 49 9.03 21.45 28.39
N ILE A 50 7.96 21.78 27.65
CA ILE A 50 8.01 22.01 26.19
C ILE A 50 9.02 23.12 25.86
N LEU A 51 9.15 24.09 26.76
CA LEU A 51 10.15 25.14 26.69
C LEU A 51 11.48 24.61 27.23
N ALA A 52 12.46 24.51 26.35
CA ALA A 52 13.83 24.18 26.77
C ALA A 52 14.38 25.31 27.66
N PRO A 53 15.14 25.00 28.72
CA PRO A 53 15.89 26.00 29.47
C PRO A 53 16.79 26.79 28.50
N ILE A 54 16.85 28.11 28.64
CA ILE A 54 17.65 29.01 27.77
C ILE A 54 19.11 28.55 27.67
N ASN A 55 19.63 27.93 28.74
CA ASN A 55 21.01 27.50 28.87
C ASN A 55 21.19 25.97 28.86
N ALA A 56 20.15 25.19 28.52
CA ALA A 56 20.31 23.75 28.39
C ALA A 56 21.23 23.44 27.20
N LYS A 57 22.27 22.64 27.47
CA LYS A 57 23.03 22.00 26.39
C LYS A 57 22.03 21.20 25.54
N PRO A 58 22.20 21.11 24.21
CA PRO A 58 21.41 20.22 23.39
C PRO A 58 21.78 18.78 23.76
N ASP A 59 21.23 18.29 24.87
CA ASP A 59 21.42 16.93 25.32
C ASP A 59 20.56 15.98 24.49
N ILE A 60 20.97 14.71 24.47
CA ILE A 60 20.51 13.53 23.71
C ILE A 60 19.04 13.59 23.30
N LYS A 61 18.73 14.45 22.35
CA LYS A 61 17.42 14.53 21.71
C LYS A 61 17.51 13.68 20.46
N ASP A 62 16.42 12.99 20.14
CA ASP A 62 16.24 12.26 18.88
C ASP A 62 16.34 13.23 17.70
N TYR A 63 17.56 13.63 17.38
CA TYR A 63 17.95 14.40 16.22
C TYR A 63 18.60 13.45 15.23
N PRO A 64 18.51 13.77 13.93
CA PRO A 64 19.21 13.00 12.91
C PRO A 64 20.71 12.97 13.21
N THR A 65 21.34 11.82 13.00
CA THR A 65 22.79 11.71 13.11
C THR A 65 23.48 12.50 11.99
N PRO A 66 24.72 12.99 12.19
CA PRO A 66 25.44 13.74 11.16
C PRO A 66 25.64 12.94 9.87
N ASN A 67 25.78 11.60 9.98
CA ASN A 67 25.88 10.72 8.82
C ASN A 67 24.56 10.65 8.03
N GLU A 68 23.42 10.57 8.70
CA GLU A 68 22.10 10.60 8.05
C GLU A 68 21.89 11.94 7.33
N LEU A 69 22.26 13.05 7.95
CA LEU A 69 22.17 14.38 7.32
C LEU A 69 23.03 14.48 6.07
N LYS A 70 24.25 13.94 6.11
CA LYS A 70 25.13 13.89 4.94
C LYS A 70 24.50 13.09 3.79
N ILE A 71 23.93 11.91 4.09
CA ILE A 71 23.26 11.08 3.07
C ILE A 71 22.08 11.82 2.42
N LEU A 72 21.27 12.54 3.19
CA LEU A 72 20.17 13.34 2.63
C LEU A 72 20.69 14.52 1.78
N HIS A 73 21.78 15.17 2.20
CA HIS A 73 22.41 16.23 1.43
C HIS A 73 22.91 15.70 0.09
N ASP A 74 23.69 14.62 0.10
CA ASP A 74 24.20 13.96 -1.10
C ASP A 74 23.03 13.55 -2.02
N ARG A 75 21.96 12.95 -1.47
CA ARG A 75 20.76 12.60 -2.24
C ARG A 75 20.13 13.82 -2.92
N SER A 76 20.03 14.95 -2.23
CA SER A 76 19.39 16.16 -2.76
C SER A 76 20.12 16.73 -3.98
N GLU A 77 21.44 16.52 -4.05
CA GLU A 77 22.26 16.93 -5.20
C GLU A 77 22.11 16.00 -6.40
N PHE A 78 21.98 14.68 -6.17
CA PHE A 78 22.07 13.68 -7.25
C PHE A 78 20.74 13.05 -7.69
N VAL A 79 19.70 13.08 -6.86
CA VAL A 79 18.46 12.31 -7.09
C VAL A 79 17.24 13.22 -7.16
N ASP A 80 16.83 13.80 -6.02
CA ASP A 80 15.60 14.59 -5.93
C ASP A 80 15.58 15.46 -4.67
N SER A 81 15.01 16.66 -4.78
CA SER A 81 14.90 17.65 -3.69
C SER A 81 13.71 17.41 -2.74
N VAL A 82 12.81 16.46 -3.06
CA VAL A 82 11.57 16.22 -2.30
C VAL A 82 11.84 15.78 -0.86
N TYR A 83 12.85 14.93 -0.65
CA TYR A 83 13.19 14.40 0.67
C TYR A 83 14.43 15.10 1.24
N GLN A 84 14.35 16.42 1.42
CA GLN A 84 15.41 17.23 2.03
C GLN A 84 15.21 17.35 3.55
N HIS A 85 16.31 17.38 4.30
CA HIS A 85 16.25 17.72 5.71
C HIS A 85 16.06 19.24 5.91
N PRO A 86 15.15 19.71 6.79
CA PRO A 86 14.24 18.92 7.64
C PRO A 86 12.94 18.52 6.93
N ILE A 87 12.53 17.26 7.10
CA ILE A 87 11.23 16.79 6.63
C ILE A 87 10.16 17.27 7.62
N ILE A 88 9.27 18.14 7.15
CA ILE A 88 8.33 18.88 7.98
C ILE A 88 7.26 17.95 8.57
N PRO A 89 7.02 17.98 9.90
CA PRO A 89 5.91 17.25 10.51
C PRO A 89 4.57 17.73 9.95
N GLY A 90 3.68 16.78 9.61
CA GLY A 90 2.43 17.07 8.92
C GLY A 90 2.47 16.83 7.40
N TYR A 91 3.64 16.49 6.85
CA TYR A 91 3.72 15.96 5.50
C TYR A 91 2.90 14.65 5.41
N ALA A 92 1.84 14.69 4.60
CA ALA A 92 0.89 13.59 4.41
C ALA A 92 1.34 12.58 3.33
N GLY A 93 2.41 12.90 2.59
CA GLY A 93 2.95 12.00 1.58
C GLY A 93 3.72 10.82 2.18
N PHE A 94 4.11 9.89 1.32
CA PHE A 94 4.89 8.73 1.71
C PHE A 94 6.31 9.15 2.13
N VAL A 95 6.81 8.60 3.25
CA VAL A 95 8.22 8.75 3.67
C VAL A 95 8.85 7.35 3.75
N PRO A 96 9.91 7.06 2.96
CA PRO A 96 10.57 5.75 2.94
C PRO A 96 11.01 5.27 4.32
N ASN A 97 10.78 3.99 4.62
CA ASN A 97 11.15 3.32 5.88
C ASN A 97 10.69 4.01 7.18
N MET A 98 9.78 5.00 7.12
CA MET A 98 9.30 5.72 8.30
C MET A 98 8.68 4.79 9.35
N PHE A 99 7.90 3.80 8.90
CA PHE A 99 7.26 2.82 9.78
C PHE A 99 8.26 1.97 10.59
N LYS A 100 9.51 1.85 10.15
CA LYS A 100 10.56 1.12 10.89
C LYS A 100 11.22 1.95 11.99
N GLN A 101 11.04 3.28 11.96
CA GLN A 101 11.70 4.22 12.87
C GLN A 101 10.81 4.51 14.09
N THR A 102 10.44 3.47 14.82
CA THR A 102 9.59 3.58 16.01
C THR A 102 10.33 4.27 17.17
N GLY A 103 9.60 5.01 17.99
CA GLY A 103 10.14 5.67 19.19
C GLY A 103 10.89 6.98 18.95
N LYS A 104 11.19 7.34 17.69
CA LYS A 104 11.83 8.62 17.34
C LYS A 104 10.79 9.73 17.08
N ARG A 105 11.20 10.99 17.28
CA ARG A 105 10.44 12.16 16.80
C ARG A 105 10.29 12.13 15.29
N TYR A 106 9.18 12.67 14.76
CA TYR A 106 8.87 12.62 13.32
C TYR A 106 10.03 13.04 12.42
N VAL A 107 10.67 14.18 12.69
CA VAL A 107 11.77 14.70 11.85
C VAL A 107 12.95 13.72 11.81
N ALA A 108 13.35 13.17 12.96
CA ALA A 108 14.45 12.22 13.05
C ALA A 108 14.09 10.84 12.50
N ALA A 109 12.84 10.41 12.69
CA ALA A 109 12.31 9.19 12.09
C ALA A 109 12.31 9.31 10.55
N ALA A 110 11.85 10.44 10.01
CA ALA A 110 11.79 10.69 8.58
C ALA A 110 13.18 10.65 7.95
N THR A 111 14.13 11.38 8.54
CA THR A 111 15.52 11.45 8.04
C THR A 111 16.20 10.11 8.13
N ALA A 112 16.08 9.40 9.26
CA ALA A 112 16.67 8.07 9.41
C ALA A 112 16.06 7.07 8.40
N GLY A 113 14.75 7.13 8.17
CA GLY A 113 14.06 6.30 7.19
C GLY A 113 14.56 6.53 5.77
N VAL A 114 14.63 7.79 5.34
CA VAL A 114 15.15 8.18 4.01
C VAL A 114 16.62 7.80 3.86
N ALA A 115 17.46 8.07 4.87
CA ALA A 115 18.88 7.73 4.84
C ALA A 115 19.09 6.21 4.71
N GLN A 116 18.38 5.40 5.49
CA GLN A 116 18.43 3.94 5.38
C GLN A 116 17.93 3.43 4.03
N HIS A 117 16.92 4.09 3.45
CA HIS A 117 16.46 3.74 2.12
C HIS A 117 17.53 4.01 1.06
N GLU A 118 18.20 5.17 1.12
CA GLU A 118 19.29 5.51 0.21
C GLU A 118 20.47 4.56 0.31
N THR A 119 20.91 4.21 1.52
CA THR A 119 22.01 3.24 1.68
C THR A 119 21.66 1.87 1.08
N LEU A 120 20.43 1.40 1.29
CA LEU A 120 19.94 0.16 0.67
C LEU A 120 19.88 0.27 -0.86
N MET A 121 19.41 1.40 -1.40
CA MET A 121 19.37 1.63 -2.85
C MET A 121 20.77 1.68 -3.46
N GLN A 122 21.75 2.27 -2.76
CA GLN A 122 23.15 2.28 -3.18
C GLN A 122 23.73 0.85 -3.23
N LEU A 123 23.51 0.05 -2.18
CA LEU A 123 23.93 -1.36 -2.15
C LEU A 123 23.30 -2.14 -3.30
N TYR A 124 22.00 -1.98 -3.52
CA TYR A 124 21.30 -2.63 -4.62
C TYR A 124 21.87 -2.24 -5.99
N ARG A 125 22.19 -0.95 -6.21
CA ARG A 125 22.84 -0.49 -7.45
C ARG A 125 24.24 -1.09 -7.62
N CYS A 126 25.01 -1.24 -6.53
CA CYS A 126 26.32 -1.89 -6.56
C CYS A 126 26.19 -3.38 -6.94
N GLU A 127 25.26 -4.12 -6.33
CA GLU A 127 25.00 -5.53 -6.65
C GLU A 127 24.49 -5.72 -8.09
N GLN A 128 23.61 -4.84 -8.56
CA GLN A 128 23.19 -4.88 -9.97
C GLN A 128 24.36 -4.66 -10.92
N ARG A 129 25.29 -3.76 -10.59
CA ARG A 129 26.50 -3.55 -11.39
C ARG A 129 27.41 -4.77 -11.37
N THR A 130 27.58 -5.46 -10.24
CA THR A 130 28.39 -6.68 -10.16
C THR A 130 27.75 -7.83 -10.94
N ILE A 131 26.43 -8.01 -10.85
CA ILE A 131 25.70 -9.01 -11.64
C ILE A 131 25.83 -8.73 -13.14
N ARG A 132 25.57 -7.48 -13.57
CA ARG A 132 25.75 -7.10 -14.98
C ARG A 132 27.19 -7.32 -15.45
N HIS A 133 28.18 -7.00 -14.62
CA HIS A 133 29.58 -7.21 -14.94
C HIS A 133 29.88 -8.71 -15.10
N ARG A 134 29.39 -9.55 -14.19
CA ARG A 134 29.55 -11.01 -14.26
C ARG A 134 28.85 -11.59 -15.50
N ASP A 135 27.61 -11.20 -15.77
CA ASP A 135 26.86 -11.63 -16.95
C ASP A 135 27.60 -11.25 -18.24
N LEU A 136 28.20 -10.05 -18.31
CA LEU A 136 28.99 -9.61 -19.46
C LEU A 136 30.26 -10.46 -19.66
N LEU A 137 30.90 -10.91 -18.57
CA LEU A 137 32.05 -11.81 -18.62
C LEU A 137 31.66 -13.24 -19.02
N GLU A 138 30.57 -13.78 -18.47
CA GLU A 138 30.12 -15.15 -18.71
C GLU A 138 29.43 -15.33 -20.07
N SER A 139 28.62 -14.36 -20.50
CA SER A 139 27.86 -14.43 -21.76
C SER A 139 28.71 -14.23 -23.02
N GLY A 140 29.98 -13.83 -22.86
CA GLY A 140 30.86 -13.47 -23.98
C GLY A 140 30.41 -12.25 -24.78
N ARG A 141 29.34 -11.55 -24.36
CA ARG A 141 28.81 -10.34 -25.02
C ARG A 141 29.39 -9.04 -24.47
N GLY A 142 30.32 -9.13 -23.51
CA GLY A 142 31.07 -8.00 -23.00
C GLY A 142 32.00 -7.39 -24.06
N LEU A 143 32.34 -6.11 -23.87
CA LEU A 143 33.20 -5.29 -24.72
C LEU A 143 34.69 -5.75 -24.78
N PHE A 144 34.97 -7.02 -24.46
CA PHE A 144 36.29 -7.61 -24.58
C PHE A 144 36.38 -8.32 -25.92
N GLU A 145 37.41 -7.99 -26.72
CA GLU A 145 37.61 -8.63 -28.02
C GLU A 145 37.69 -10.16 -27.86
N HIS A 146 36.86 -10.88 -28.62
CA HIS A 146 36.92 -12.33 -28.78
C HIS A 146 38.26 -12.76 -29.40
N LYS A 147 39.33 -12.86 -28.61
CA LYS A 147 40.66 -13.28 -29.10
C LYS A 147 41.37 -14.17 -28.09
N LEU A 148 41.16 -15.49 -28.22
CA LEU A 148 42.24 -16.46 -28.49
C LEU A 148 41.66 -17.89 -28.61
N ASN A 149 40.77 -18.25 -27.68
CA ASN A 149 40.37 -19.65 -27.47
C ASN A 149 39.37 -20.16 -28.53
N GLU A 150 38.55 -19.27 -29.10
CA GLU A 150 37.54 -19.64 -30.11
C GLU A 150 38.15 -19.93 -31.51
N ARG A 151 39.41 -19.54 -31.79
CA ARG A 151 40.10 -19.91 -33.04
C ARG A 151 40.70 -21.31 -33.01
N LEU A 152 40.81 -21.94 -31.84
CA LEU A 152 41.43 -23.25 -31.66
C LEU A 152 40.43 -24.41 -31.63
N LEU A 153 39.12 -24.11 -31.66
CA LEU A 153 38.08 -25.13 -31.75
C LEU A 153 37.83 -25.49 -33.22
N PRO A 154 38.20 -26.70 -33.69
CA PRO A 154 37.80 -27.14 -35.01
C PRO A 154 36.28 -27.24 -35.08
N ARG A 155 35.65 -26.42 -35.92
CA ARG A 155 34.21 -26.53 -36.21
C ARG A 155 33.94 -27.90 -36.83
N SER A 156 33.38 -28.82 -36.06
CA SER A 156 32.87 -30.08 -36.60
C SER A 156 31.60 -29.80 -37.40
N GLN A 157 31.70 -29.90 -38.72
CA GLN A 157 30.52 -29.87 -39.59
C GLN A 157 29.87 -31.26 -39.53
N TYR A 158 28.83 -31.42 -38.70
CA TYR A 158 28.02 -32.64 -38.74
C TYR A 158 26.89 -32.46 -39.74
N ARG A 159 26.86 -33.31 -40.77
CA ARG A 159 25.77 -33.36 -41.75
C ARG A 159 24.66 -34.23 -41.14
N ALA A 160 23.58 -33.61 -40.67
CA ALA A 160 22.45 -34.35 -40.14
C ALA A 160 21.91 -35.32 -41.23
N PRO A 161 21.55 -36.57 -40.88
CA PRO A 161 21.08 -37.56 -41.84
C PRO A 161 19.67 -37.27 -42.40
N LEU A 162 18.99 -36.25 -41.88
CA LEU A 162 17.67 -35.86 -42.33
C LEU A 162 17.79 -34.79 -43.42
N ILE A 163 17.48 -35.21 -44.65
CA ILE A 163 17.31 -34.31 -45.79
C ILE A 163 15.99 -33.56 -45.57
N PRO A 164 15.98 -32.21 -45.53
CA PRO A 164 14.73 -31.46 -45.47
C PRO A 164 13.95 -31.69 -46.76
N VAL A 165 12.85 -32.44 -46.67
CA VAL A 165 11.91 -32.62 -47.77
C VAL A 165 11.06 -31.36 -47.84
N THR A 166 11.25 -30.58 -48.90
CA THR A 166 10.37 -29.45 -49.22
C THR A 166 8.97 -30.00 -49.53
N HIS A 167 7.95 -29.46 -48.86
CA HIS A 167 6.58 -29.90 -49.10
C HIS A 167 6.21 -29.63 -50.56
N VAL A 168 5.87 -30.67 -51.32
CA VAL A 168 5.24 -30.55 -52.64
C VAL A 168 3.77 -30.17 -52.42
N CYS A 169 3.53 -29.00 -51.85
CA CYS A 169 2.21 -28.39 -51.84
C CYS A 169 2.09 -27.65 -53.17
N ARG A 170 1.26 -28.16 -54.09
CA ARG A 170 0.86 -27.45 -55.31
C ARG A 170 0.28 -26.10 -54.86
N GLY A 171 1.01 -25.02 -55.14
CA GLY A 171 0.74 -23.69 -54.60
C GLY A 171 -0.73 -23.30 -54.74
N ILE A 172 -1.42 -23.25 -53.62
CA ILE A 172 -2.61 -22.40 -53.49
C ILE A 172 -2.07 -21.01 -53.78
N LYS A 173 -2.60 -20.35 -54.81
CA LYS A 173 -2.21 -18.97 -55.13
C LYS A 173 -2.41 -18.18 -53.84
N ASP A 174 -1.38 -17.46 -53.40
CA ASP A 174 -1.54 -16.46 -52.34
C ASP A 174 -2.59 -15.46 -52.85
N GLU A 175 -3.83 -15.66 -52.42
CA GLU A 175 -4.85 -14.65 -52.58
C GLU A 175 -4.35 -13.48 -51.74
N LYS A 176 -3.81 -12.46 -52.43
CA LYS A 176 -3.56 -11.18 -51.79
C LYS A 176 -4.88 -10.76 -51.19
N CYS A 177 -4.95 -10.74 -49.86
CA CYS A 177 -6.07 -10.19 -49.14
C CYS A 177 -6.44 -8.86 -49.83
N PRO A 178 -7.74 -8.58 -50.04
CA PRO A 178 -8.14 -7.29 -50.61
C PRO A 178 -7.41 -6.17 -49.87
N PRO A 179 -6.99 -5.09 -50.56
CA PRO A 179 -6.18 -4.06 -49.95
C PRO A 179 -6.85 -3.66 -48.64
N THR A 180 -6.13 -3.85 -47.53
CA THR A 180 -6.58 -3.49 -46.21
C THR A 180 -7.06 -2.05 -46.31
N THR A 181 -8.38 -1.84 -46.32
CA THR A 181 -8.96 -0.50 -46.31
C THR A 181 -8.26 0.24 -45.18
N GLU A 182 -7.63 1.38 -45.48
CA GLU A 182 -6.94 2.18 -44.47
C GLU A 182 -7.89 2.34 -43.29
N LYS A 183 -7.55 1.70 -42.16
CA LYS A 183 -8.39 1.76 -40.96
C LYS A 183 -8.56 3.24 -40.63
N LEU A 184 -9.82 3.69 -40.57
CA LEU A 184 -10.12 5.07 -40.19
C LEU A 184 -9.48 5.31 -38.82
N ARG A 185 -8.62 6.34 -38.74
CA ARG A 185 -8.00 6.75 -37.48
C ARG A 185 -9.07 7.13 -36.46
N TYR A 186 -8.67 7.20 -35.19
CA TYR A 186 -9.52 7.66 -34.09
C TYR A 186 -10.50 8.77 -34.51
N SER A 187 -11.80 8.48 -34.40
CA SER A 187 -12.88 9.41 -34.71
C SER A 187 -13.83 9.53 -33.52
N LYS A 188 -14.65 10.58 -33.48
CA LYS A 188 -15.71 10.74 -32.45
C LYS A 188 -16.65 9.52 -32.38
N PHE A 189 -16.79 8.77 -33.47
CA PHE A 189 -17.65 7.60 -33.56
C PHE A 189 -16.92 6.28 -33.23
N THR A 190 -15.60 6.32 -33.04
CA THR A 190 -14.76 5.15 -32.76
C THR A 190 -13.98 5.38 -31.48
N SER A 191 -14.64 5.15 -30.33
CA SER A 191 -13.99 5.31 -29.03
C SER A 191 -12.89 4.25 -28.83
N PRO A 192 -11.80 4.56 -28.10
CA PRO A 192 -10.66 3.64 -27.99
C PRO A 192 -11.01 2.33 -27.28
N HIS A 193 -12.11 2.30 -26.51
CA HIS A 193 -12.63 1.11 -25.84
C HIS A 193 -13.02 -0.04 -26.79
N PHE A 194 -13.36 0.27 -28.04
CA PHE A 194 -13.86 -0.70 -29.02
C PHE A 194 -12.87 -1.00 -30.15
N LEU A 195 -11.66 -0.43 -30.10
CA LEU A 195 -10.60 -0.73 -31.07
C LEU A 195 -9.99 -2.11 -30.81
N ASP A 196 -9.38 -2.68 -31.85
CA ASP A 196 -8.67 -3.96 -31.74
C ASP A 196 -7.39 -3.79 -30.90
N ASP A 197 -6.91 -4.87 -30.28
CA ASP A 197 -5.72 -4.82 -29.41
C ASP A 197 -4.44 -4.38 -30.15
N ASP A 198 -4.36 -4.68 -31.44
CA ASP A 198 -3.22 -4.31 -32.30
C ASP A 198 -3.27 -2.85 -32.79
N ASP A 199 -4.38 -2.13 -32.55
CA ASP A 199 -4.53 -0.76 -33.05
C ASP A 199 -3.69 0.23 -32.21
N GLN A 200 -2.81 0.98 -32.90
CA GLN A 200 -1.93 1.98 -32.27
C GLN A 200 -2.68 3.12 -31.57
N ASP A 201 -3.94 3.36 -31.97
CA ASP A 201 -4.82 4.40 -31.44
C ASP A 201 -5.67 3.91 -30.24
N LYS A 202 -5.49 2.66 -29.79
CA LYS A 202 -6.18 2.11 -28.61
C LYS A 202 -5.55 2.61 -27.32
N PHE A 203 -5.70 3.89 -27.02
CA PHE A 203 -5.28 4.46 -25.74
C PHE A 203 -6.16 5.66 -25.42
N ILE A 204 -6.13 6.09 -24.16
CA ILE A 204 -6.91 7.24 -23.71
C ILE A 204 -6.00 8.46 -23.67
N ILE A 205 -6.46 9.57 -24.27
CA ILE A 205 -5.73 10.83 -24.30
C ILE A 205 -5.70 11.49 -22.90
N ASN A 206 -4.65 12.26 -22.65
CA ASN A 206 -4.53 13.05 -21.43
C ASN A 206 -5.71 14.04 -21.32
N GLY A 207 -6.32 14.13 -20.13
CA GLY A 207 -7.50 14.96 -19.88
C GLY A 207 -8.83 14.21 -19.89
N TYR A 208 -8.84 12.92 -20.21
CA TYR A 208 -10.00 12.06 -19.99
C TYR A 208 -10.26 11.88 -18.49
N ALA A 209 -11.43 12.33 -18.03
CA ALA A 209 -11.81 12.31 -16.61
C ALA A 209 -12.69 11.12 -16.21
N ALA A 210 -13.12 10.30 -17.17
CA ALA A 210 -13.96 9.14 -16.90
C ALA A 210 -13.13 7.90 -16.53
N HIS A 211 -13.81 6.87 -16.05
CA HIS A 211 -13.18 5.64 -15.58
C HIS A 211 -12.43 4.90 -16.70
N ILE A 212 -11.22 4.43 -16.38
CA ILE A 212 -10.38 3.62 -17.27
C ILE A 212 -10.37 2.19 -16.71
N PRO A 213 -10.97 1.21 -17.40
CA PRO A 213 -11.06 -0.15 -16.88
C PRO A 213 -9.68 -0.77 -16.74
N MET A 214 -9.43 -1.49 -15.65
CA MET A 214 -8.16 -2.20 -15.37
C MET A 214 -6.91 -1.31 -15.31
N ALA A 215 -7.05 0.02 -15.22
CA ALA A 215 -5.91 0.93 -15.05
C ALA A 215 -5.27 0.83 -13.67
N MET A 216 -6.06 0.50 -12.63
CA MET A 216 -5.62 0.50 -11.23
C MET A 216 -4.44 -0.47 -10.98
N THR A 217 -4.42 -1.59 -11.68
CA THR A 217 -3.37 -2.62 -11.52
C THR A 217 -2.06 -2.26 -12.24
N ARG A 218 -2.06 -1.20 -13.05
CA ARG A 218 -0.94 -0.78 -13.90
C ARG A 218 -0.31 0.55 -13.45
N PHE A 219 -0.37 0.81 -12.14
CA PHE A 219 0.21 2.01 -11.55
C PHE A 219 1.73 2.10 -11.80
N GLY A 220 2.18 3.26 -12.31
CA GLY A 220 3.60 3.52 -12.61
C GLY A 220 3.99 3.46 -14.09
N GLU A 221 3.12 2.95 -14.96
CA GLU A 221 3.31 3.02 -16.42
C GLU A 221 3.03 4.44 -16.95
N PRO A 222 3.70 4.90 -18.03
CA PRO A 222 3.38 6.18 -18.65
C PRO A 222 1.96 6.14 -19.25
N SER A 223 1.24 7.26 -19.18
CA SER A 223 -0.21 7.33 -19.45
C SER A 223 -0.66 6.62 -20.74
N LYS A 224 0.05 6.80 -21.86
CA LYS A 224 -0.28 6.13 -23.13
C LYS A 224 -0.17 4.60 -23.05
N VAL A 225 0.90 4.09 -22.45
CA VAL A 225 1.16 2.65 -22.29
C VAL A 225 0.19 2.05 -21.29
N LEU A 226 -0.02 2.73 -20.16
CA LEU A 226 -0.96 2.33 -19.12
C LEU A 226 -2.36 2.14 -19.68
N THR A 227 -2.87 3.14 -20.39
CA THR A 227 -4.24 3.13 -20.90
C THR A 227 -4.41 2.15 -22.06
N HIS A 228 -3.41 2.01 -22.92
CA HIS A 228 -3.42 0.97 -23.97
C HIS A 228 -3.49 -0.43 -23.36
N ASN A 229 -2.55 -0.76 -22.49
CA ASN A 229 -2.49 -2.07 -21.86
C ASN A 229 -3.74 -2.38 -21.02
N ALA A 230 -4.28 -1.36 -20.33
CA ALA A 230 -5.50 -1.49 -19.54
C ALA A 230 -6.72 -1.80 -20.43
N LEU A 231 -6.85 -1.11 -21.57
CA LEU A 231 -7.91 -1.37 -22.55
C LEU A 231 -7.77 -2.75 -23.20
N CYS A 232 -6.56 -3.19 -23.55
CA CYS A 232 -6.32 -4.52 -24.10
C CYS A 232 -6.67 -5.63 -23.09
N SER A 233 -6.28 -5.43 -21.82
CA SER A 233 -6.64 -6.36 -20.74
C SER A 233 -8.16 -6.44 -20.55
N PHE A 234 -8.86 -5.31 -20.74
CA PHE A 234 -10.30 -5.23 -20.63
C PHE A 234 -11.03 -5.91 -21.80
N SER A 235 -10.57 -5.72 -23.06
CA SER A 235 -11.12 -6.44 -24.22
C SER A 235 -10.95 -7.94 -24.04
N ASP A 236 -9.76 -8.41 -23.67
CA ASP A 236 -9.49 -9.83 -23.39
C ASP A 236 -10.46 -10.41 -22.35
N TYR A 237 -10.66 -9.67 -21.25
CA TYR A 237 -11.60 -10.07 -20.21
C TYR A 237 -13.04 -10.16 -20.74
N MET A 238 -13.48 -9.18 -21.52
CA MET A 238 -14.83 -9.16 -22.10
C MET A 238 -15.02 -10.29 -23.13
N TYR A 239 -14.01 -10.57 -23.94
CA TYR A 239 -14.01 -11.69 -24.89
C TYR A 239 -14.08 -13.03 -24.17
N LYS A 240 -13.26 -13.24 -23.13
CA LYS A 240 -13.32 -14.45 -22.27
C LYS A 240 -14.70 -14.62 -21.66
N LYS A 241 -15.25 -13.58 -21.05
CA LYS A 241 -16.60 -13.62 -20.44
C LYS A 241 -17.70 -13.95 -21.46
N LYS A 242 -17.61 -13.45 -22.70
CA LYS A 242 -18.57 -13.75 -23.77
C LYS A 242 -18.43 -15.19 -24.25
N ARG A 243 -17.19 -15.71 -24.34
CA ARG A 243 -16.90 -17.11 -24.68
C ARG A 243 -17.41 -18.07 -23.62
N ASP A 244 -17.18 -17.77 -22.34
CA ASP A 244 -17.62 -18.59 -21.21
C ASP A 244 -19.15 -18.68 -21.16
N LYS A 245 -19.85 -17.59 -21.50
CA LYS A 245 -21.32 -17.56 -21.62
C LYS A 245 -21.88 -18.37 -22.81
N TRP A 246 -21.08 -18.61 -23.84
CA TRP A 246 -21.46 -19.41 -25.01
C TRP A 246 -21.28 -20.91 -24.76
N CYS A 247 -20.32 -21.30 -23.92
CA CYS A 247 -20.23 -22.67 -23.44
C CYS A 247 -21.43 -22.98 -22.56
N CYS A 248 -22.16 -24.05 -22.90
CA CYS A 248 -23.30 -24.56 -22.16
C CYS A 248 -22.96 -24.82 -20.68
N GLY A 249 -23.20 -23.82 -19.82
CA GLY A 249 -23.43 -24.02 -18.38
C GLY A 249 -22.25 -24.49 -17.53
N GLN A 250 -21.00 -24.25 -17.92
CA GLN A 250 -19.84 -24.54 -17.07
C GLN A 250 -18.83 -23.39 -17.09
N ASP A 251 -18.95 -22.51 -16.09
CA ASP A 251 -17.91 -21.54 -15.71
C ASP A 251 -16.66 -22.32 -15.24
N LEU A 252 -15.65 -22.41 -16.11
CA LEU A 252 -14.40 -23.15 -15.90
C LEU A 252 -13.23 -22.29 -15.39
N THR A 253 -13.46 -21.03 -15.01
CA THR A 253 -12.38 -20.08 -14.66
C THR A 253 -12.25 -19.77 -13.16
N THR A 254 -13.04 -20.42 -12.30
CA THR A 254 -12.84 -20.40 -10.85
C THR A 254 -12.93 -21.83 -10.31
N PRO A 255 -12.06 -22.30 -9.39
CA PRO A 255 -12.51 -23.35 -8.49
C PRO A 255 -13.77 -22.78 -7.86
N ALA A 256 -14.90 -23.47 -8.05
CA ALA A 256 -16.18 -23.02 -7.57
C ALA A 256 -16.13 -22.92 -6.04
N ILE A 257 -15.67 -21.79 -5.51
CA ILE A 257 -16.27 -21.22 -4.32
C ILE A 257 -17.65 -20.81 -4.80
N LYS A 258 -18.54 -21.80 -4.95
CA LYS A 258 -19.94 -21.56 -4.65
C LYS A 258 -19.87 -20.86 -3.31
N CYS A 259 -20.22 -19.58 -3.23
CA CYS A 259 -20.49 -19.00 -1.93
C CYS A 259 -21.40 -20.03 -1.25
N PRO A 260 -20.93 -20.68 -0.18
CA PRO A 260 -21.79 -21.62 0.50
C PRO A 260 -23.05 -20.84 0.90
N PRO A 261 -24.23 -21.48 0.91
CA PRO A 261 -25.49 -20.80 1.20
C PRO A 261 -25.32 -19.89 2.42
N VAL A 262 -25.96 -18.72 2.39
CA VAL A 262 -25.75 -17.53 3.26
C VAL A 262 -25.54 -17.85 4.75
N GLY A 263 -25.99 -19.01 5.25
CA GLY A 263 -25.70 -19.51 6.59
C GLY A 263 -24.28 -20.02 6.89
N HIS A 264 -23.35 -20.06 5.92
CA HIS A 264 -21.98 -20.58 6.16
C HIS A 264 -20.94 -19.52 6.52
N PHE A 265 -21.22 -18.23 6.32
CA PHE A 265 -20.32 -17.13 6.71
C PHE A 265 -20.62 -16.65 8.12
N ILE A 266 -20.50 -17.55 9.08
CA ILE A 266 -20.68 -17.23 10.50
C ILE A 266 -19.46 -16.44 10.97
N VAL A 267 -19.57 -15.13 11.10
CA VAL A 267 -18.48 -14.24 11.56
C VAL A 267 -18.06 -14.57 13.00
N TYR A 268 -19.02 -14.89 13.86
CA TYR A 268 -18.78 -15.23 15.27
C TYR A 268 -19.08 -16.71 15.51
N HIS A 269 -18.04 -17.52 15.59
CA HIS A 269 -18.18 -18.94 15.91
C HIS A 269 -18.43 -19.17 17.41
N ASN A 270 -19.20 -20.21 17.74
CA ASN A 270 -19.51 -20.58 19.12
C ASN A 270 -18.36 -21.33 19.81
N ASN A 271 -17.47 -21.94 19.02
CA ASN A 271 -16.49 -22.91 19.51
C ASN A 271 -15.04 -22.40 19.40
N GLN A 272 -14.83 -21.19 18.89
CA GLN A 272 -13.50 -20.60 18.72
C GLN A 272 -13.54 -19.08 18.89
N GLY A 273 -12.43 -18.53 19.36
CA GLY A 273 -12.21 -17.09 19.43
C GLY A 273 -11.87 -16.48 18.08
N MET A 274 -11.99 -15.16 17.98
CA MET A 274 -11.62 -14.42 16.77
C MET A 274 -10.11 -14.18 16.72
N HIS A 275 -9.59 -14.10 15.49
CA HIS A 275 -8.19 -13.79 15.26
C HIS A 275 -7.87 -12.34 15.69
N PRO A 276 -6.71 -12.07 16.34
CA PRO A 276 -6.37 -10.72 16.84
C PRO A 276 -6.32 -9.62 15.78
N THR A 277 -6.12 -9.95 14.50
CA THR A 277 -6.13 -8.96 13.42
C THR A 277 -7.53 -8.64 12.89
N TYR A 278 -8.57 -9.30 13.39
CA TYR A 278 -9.94 -8.98 13.03
C TYR A 278 -10.28 -7.58 13.57
N SER A 279 -10.54 -6.66 12.64
CA SER A 279 -10.83 -5.25 12.93
C SER A 279 -12.32 -4.91 12.93
N GLY A 280 -13.19 -5.89 12.68
CA GLY A 280 -14.63 -5.68 12.70
C GLY A 280 -15.18 -5.59 14.13
N HIS A 281 -16.48 -5.31 14.22
CA HIS A 281 -17.18 -5.27 15.51
C HIS A 281 -17.17 -6.64 16.19
N VAL A 282 -17.12 -6.69 17.53
CA VAL A 282 -17.28 -7.91 18.33
C VAL A 282 -18.24 -7.60 19.50
N PRO A 283 -19.43 -8.21 19.55
CA PRO A 283 -20.41 -7.92 20.58
C PRO A 283 -19.86 -8.14 22.00
N GLY A 284 -20.02 -7.12 22.86
CA GLY A 284 -19.63 -7.18 24.28
C GLY A 284 -18.13 -7.16 24.56
N GLN A 285 -17.28 -7.08 23.53
CA GLN A 285 -15.82 -7.11 23.69
C GLN A 285 -15.29 -5.95 24.54
N ASN A 286 -15.89 -4.76 24.38
CA ASN A 286 -15.51 -3.56 25.12
C ASN A 286 -15.72 -3.68 26.64
N TYR A 287 -16.52 -4.65 27.11
CA TYR A 287 -16.80 -4.86 28.53
C TYR A 287 -16.04 -6.06 29.12
N LYS A 288 -15.19 -6.73 28.34
CA LYS A 288 -14.41 -7.89 28.77
C LYS A 288 -12.94 -7.53 28.86
N PHE A 289 -12.40 -7.53 30.09
CA PHE A 289 -11.01 -7.17 30.38
C PHE A 289 -10.27 -8.35 31.02
N GLY A 290 -8.93 -8.35 30.96
CA GLY A 290 -8.08 -9.30 31.70
C GLY A 290 -7.92 -10.70 31.08
N ARG A 291 -8.29 -10.89 29.80
CA ARG A 291 -8.07 -12.14 29.05
C ARG A 291 -7.51 -11.85 27.66
N SER A 292 -6.93 -12.85 27.00
CA SER A 292 -6.46 -12.74 25.61
C SER A 292 -7.63 -12.49 24.65
N PHE A 293 -7.35 -11.82 23.51
CA PHE A 293 -8.36 -11.43 22.53
C PHE A 293 -9.20 -12.62 22.02
N GLU A 294 -8.57 -13.77 21.82
CA GLU A 294 -9.25 -15.01 21.46
C GLU A 294 -10.25 -15.46 22.55
N LYS A 295 -9.88 -15.37 23.83
CA LYS A 295 -10.74 -15.77 24.95
C LYS A 295 -11.88 -14.79 25.22
N THR A 296 -11.70 -13.51 24.93
CA THR A 296 -12.74 -12.49 25.12
C THR A 296 -13.77 -12.51 23.98
N SER A 297 -13.34 -12.84 22.77
CA SER A 297 -14.18 -12.97 21.57
C SER A 297 -14.80 -14.36 21.38
N TYR A 298 -14.43 -15.34 22.20
CA TYR A 298 -15.06 -16.67 22.21
C TYR A 298 -16.58 -16.56 22.41
N HIS A 299 -17.35 -17.16 21.50
CA HIS A 299 -18.81 -17.18 21.53
C HIS A 299 -19.44 -15.78 21.69
N ALA A 300 -18.97 -14.81 20.89
CA ALA A 300 -19.36 -13.40 21.02
C ALA A 300 -20.88 -13.14 21.01
N LYS A 301 -21.66 -13.92 20.24
CA LYS A 301 -23.14 -13.80 20.17
C LYS A 301 -23.85 -14.07 21.51
N ARG A 302 -23.21 -14.75 22.48
CA ARG A 302 -23.77 -14.99 23.82
C ARG A 302 -24.11 -13.69 24.55
N TRP A 303 -23.31 -12.65 24.33
CA TRP A 303 -23.54 -11.35 24.95
C TRP A 303 -24.89 -10.75 24.53
N LEU A 304 -25.26 -10.92 23.26
CA LEU A 304 -26.55 -10.46 22.75
C LEU A 304 -27.68 -11.31 23.33
N GLU A 305 -27.52 -12.64 23.40
CA GLU A 305 -28.49 -13.58 23.99
C GLU A 305 -28.86 -13.25 25.44
N VAL A 306 -27.88 -12.91 26.26
CA VAL A 306 -28.11 -12.55 27.68
C VAL A 306 -28.89 -11.24 27.81
N HIS A 307 -28.86 -10.38 26.79
CA HIS A 307 -29.40 -9.02 26.85
C HIS A 307 -30.63 -8.79 25.97
N LYS A 308 -31.17 -9.82 25.32
CA LYS A 308 -32.37 -9.72 24.44
C LYS A 308 -33.61 -9.22 25.19
N ASP A 309 -33.79 -9.62 26.45
CA ASP A 309 -35.02 -9.36 27.22
C ASP A 309 -34.88 -8.27 28.29
N LEU A 310 -33.81 -7.47 28.24
CA LEU A 310 -33.58 -6.42 29.23
C LEU A 310 -34.47 -5.19 28.98
N THR A 311 -35.32 -4.87 29.95
CA THR A 311 -36.22 -3.70 29.93
C THR A 311 -35.49 -2.37 30.17
N VAL A 312 -34.28 -2.40 30.72
CA VAL A 312 -33.52 -1.22 31.15
C VAL A 312 -32.77 -0.54 29.99
N LEU A 313 -32.49 -1.26 28.89
CA LEU A 313 -31.75 -0.76 27.72
C LEU A 313 -32.42 -1.19 26.41
N PRO A 314 -33.52 -0.53 26.00
CA PRO A 314 -34.36 -0.95 24.87
C PRO A 314 -33.67 -0.88 23.50
N GLU A 315 -32.58 -0.12 23.38
CA GLU A 315 -31.78 -0.02 22.15
C GLU A 315 -30.97 -1.28 21.86
N ILE A 316 -30.53 -1.99 22.91
CA ILE A 316 -29.75 -3.23 22.79
C ILE A 316 -30.69 -4.43 22.59
N ALA A 317 -31.86 -4.40 23.22
CA ALA A 317 -32.88 -5.45 23.14
C ALA A 317 -33.48 -5.64 21.74
N LYS A 318 -33.42 -4.62 20.88
CA LYS A 318 -34.04 -4.60 19.53
C LYS A 318 -33.06 -4.78 18.37
N LEU A 319 -31.82 -5.21 18.62
CA LEU A 319 -30.86 -5.46 17.54
C LEU A 319 -31.25 -6.72 16.75
N ASP A 320 -31.37 -6.60 15.43
CA ASP A 320 -31.62 -7.74 14.54
C ASP A 320 -30.42 -8.71 14.58
N LEU A 321 -30.71 -9.97 14.95
CA LEU A 321 -29.71 -11.00 15.24
C LEU A 321 -29.35 -11.87 14.02
N GLU A 322 -29.98 -11.61 12.87
CA GLU A 322 -29.97 -12.46 11.67
C GLU A 322 -28.98 -12.03 10.58
N TYR A 323 -27.96 -11.22 10.91
CA TYR A 323 -26.84 -11.00 9.99
C TYR A 323 -25.86 -12.17 9.93
#